data_AF-A0A956VU93-F1
#
_entry.id   AF-A0A956VU93-F1
#
_cell.length_a   1.000
_cell.length_b   1.000
_cell.length_c   1.000
_cell.angle_alpha   90.00
_cell.angle_beta   90.00
_cell.angle_gamma   90.00
#
_symmetry.space_group_name_H-M   'P 1'
#
loop_
_entity.id
_entity.type
_entity.pdbx_description
1 polymer ?
#
loop_
_entity_poly.entity_id
_entity_poly.type
_entity_poly.pdbx_seq_one_letter_code
_entity_poly.pdbx_strand_id
1 'polypeptide(L)'
;MTSRVLDVLRRRLADERGLADPDTLSFLFVTEFPMFEYDEDNERWSAVHHLFTSPFTDDLGIVESDPGAVRSHAYDLVCNGQEVASGSIRIHSRDVQMSVLRALGLSMDEAMLKFGHMLEAFTYGAPPHGGIAPGIDRTVALFARERDIREVIAFPKTKTASDLLMGAPAAVTTDQLREVHVELDPVAKEHLAKQAEGGEEEAEA
;
A
#
# COMPACT_ATOMS: atom_id res chain seq x y z
N MET A 1 10.95 17.80 4.54
CA MET A 1 11.45 16.43 4.28
C MET A 1 12.70 16.16 5.12
N THR A 2 12.74 15.05 5.83
CA THR A 2 13.94 14.57 6.52
C THR A 2 14.92 13.96 5.51
N SER A 3 16.22 14.26 5.63
CA SER A 3 17.25 13.67 4.79
C SER A 3 17.36 12.16 5.04
N ARG A 4 17.09 11.34 4.01
CA ARG A 4 17.16 9.87 4.09
C ARG A 4 18.55 9.39 4.56
N VAL A 5 19.61 10.05 4.10
CA VAL A 5 21.00 9.73 4.46
C VAL A 5 21.24 9.98 5.96
N LEU A 6 20.75 11.10 6.48
CA LEU A 6 20.91 11.44 7.90
C LEU A 6 20.11 10.50 8.82
N ASP A 7 18.92 10.05 8.40
CA ASP A 7 18.17 9.06 9.18
C ASP A 7 18.90 7.72 9.27
N VAL A 8 19.43 7.20 8.16
CA VAL A 8 20.20 5.94 8.16
C VAL A 8 21.41 6.05 9.09
N LEU A 9 22.17 7.16 9.00
CA LEU A 9 23.30 7.40 9.88
C LEU A 9 22.88 7.49 11.35
N ARG A 10 21.79 8.21 11.65
CA ARG A 10 21.26 8.36 13.01
C ARG A 10 20.89 6.99 13.61
N ARG A 11 20.18 6.15 12.87
CA ARG A 11 19.79 4.80 13.33
C ARG A 11 21.01 3.92 13.54
N ARG A 12 21.96 3.94 12.60
CA ARG A 12 23.21 3.17 12.73
C ARG A 12 24.01 3.56 13.98
N LEU A 13 24.16 4.86 14.24
CA LEU A 13 24.86 5.34 15.44
C LEU A 13 24.11 5.01 16.72
N ALA A 14 22.78 5.06 16.71
CA ALA A 14 21.97 4.66 17.86
C ALA A 14 22.16 3.18 18.20
N ASP A 15 22.19 2.30 17.19
CA ASP A 15 22.42 0.87 17.37
C ASP A 15 23.84 0.60 17.88
N GLU A 16 24.87 1.19 17.27
CA GLU A 16 26.28 1.00 17.67
C GLU A 16 26.58 1.49 19.10
N ARG A 17 25.83 2.50 19.56
CA ARG A 17 26.01 3.11 20.89
C ARG A 17 25.00 2.61 21.92
N GLY A 18 24.09 1.70 21.56
CA GLY A 18 23.06 1.17 22.45
C GLY A 18 22.15 2.27 23.01
N LEU A 19 21.77 3.26 22.19
CA LEU A 19 20.98 4.42 22.64
C LEU A 19 19.47 4.15 22.72
N ALA A 20 19.02 3.04 22.15
CA ALA A 20 17.62 2.61 22.20
C ALA A 20 17.49 1.41 23.15
N ASP A 21 16.61 1.54 24.14
CA ASP A 21 16.24 0.44 25.02
C ASP A 21 15.35 -0.55 24.26
N PRO A 22 15.75 -1.83 24.11
CA PRO A 22 14.97 -2.84 23.39
C PRO A 22 13.65 -3.22 24.08
N ASP A 23 13.48 -2.89 25.37
CA ASP A 23 12.27 -3.19 26.13
C ASP A 23 11.23 -2.06 26.07
N THR A 24 11.61 -0.89 25.52
CA THR A 24 10.74 0.27 25.42
C THR A 24 9.99 0.30 24.09
N LEU A 25 8.66 0.45 24.16
CA LEU A 25 7.80 0.73 23.00
C LEU A 25 7.46 2.23 22.96
N SER A 26 8.01 2.91 21.95
CA SER A 26 7.77 4.34 21.72
C SER A 26 6.77 4.52 20.59
N PHE A 27 5.53 4.88 20.94
CA PHE A 27 4.46 5.17 19.99
C PHE A 27 4.35 6.66 19.70
N LEU A 28 4.04 7.00 18.46
CA LEU A 28 3.65 8.35 18.06
C LEU A 28 2.65 8.31 16.90
N PHE A 29 1.84 9.36 16.80
CA PHE A 29 1.07 9.63 15.60
C PHE A 29 1.83 10.61 14.71
N VAL A 30 1.90 10.30 13.43
CA VAL A 30 2.24 11.28 12.39
C VAL A 30 0.92 11.74 11.78
N THR A 31 0.70 13.05 11.72
CA THR A 31 -0.54 13.66 11.23
C THR A 31 -0.22 14.81 10.28
N GLU A 32 -1.26 15.39 9.68
CA GLU A 32 -1.12 16.55 8.77
C GLU A 32 -0.25 16.25 7.55
N PHE A 33 -0.37 15.04 7.02
CA PHE A 33 0.30 14.67 5.78
C PHE A 33 -0.17 15.55 4.61
N PRO A 34 0.72 15.88 3.66
CA PRO A 34 0.29 16.42 2.38
C PRO A 34 -0.72 15.45 1.74
N MET A 35 -1.76 15.99 1.12
CA MET A 35 -2.78 15.18 0.46
C MET A 35 -2.28 14.60 -0.86
N PHE A 36 -1.48 15.39 -1.57
CA PHE A 36 -0.93 15.06 -2.88
C PHE A 36 0.60 15.15 -2.86
N GLU A 37 1.23 14.33 -3.68
CA GLU A 37 2.63 14.45 -4.05
C GLU A 37 2.74 14.63 -5.56
N TYR A 38 3.71 15.43 -6.00
CA TYR A 38 3.97 15.60 -7.43
C TYR A 38 4.91 14.48 -7.89
N ASP A 39 4.46 13.69 -8.84
CA ASP A 39 5.22 12.66 -9.53
C ASP A 39 5.95 13.32 -10.70
N GLU A 40 7.25 13.58 -10.51
CA GLU A 40 8.10 14.20 -11.54
C GLU A 40 8.26 13.33 -12.79
N ASP A 41 8.21 12.00 -12.65
CA ASP A 41 8.40 11.06 -13.77
C ASP A 41 7.18 11.02 -14.69
N ASN A 42 5.98 11.14 -14.11
CA ASN A 42 4.71 11.13 -14.85
C ASN A 42 4.09 12.54 -15.02
N GLU A 43 4.80 13.59 -14.58
CA GLU A 43 4.39 15.00 -14.62
C GLU A 43 2.98 15.26 -14.05
N ARG A 44 2.58 14.56 -12.99
CA ARG A 44 1.21 14.62 -12.45
C ARG A 44 1.16 14.56 -10.93
N TRP A 45 0.02 14.96 -10.37
CA TRP A 45 -0.26 14.76 -8.95
C TRP A 45 -0.73 13.33 -8.66
N SER A 46 -0.24 12.77 -7.58
CA SER A 46 -0.62 11.47 -7.02
C SER A 46 -1.09 11.63 -5.58
N ALA A 47 -1.97 10.77 -5.10
CA ALA A 47 -2.42 10.80 -3.71
C ALA A 47 -1.35 10.16 -2.80
N VAL A 48 -1.03 10.80 -1.68
CA VAL A 48 0.00 10.29 -0.74
C VAL A 48 -0.47 9.02 -0.01
N HIS A 49 -1.75 8.95 0.36
CA HIS A 49 -2.31 7.80 1.08
C HIS A 49 -3.33 7.04 0.23
N HIS A 50 -4.53 7.62 0.11
CA HIS A 50 -5.62 7.05 -0.68
C HIS A 50 -6.45 8.19 -1.25
N LEU A 51 -6.97 7.97 -2.46
CA LEU A 51 -7.81 8.87 -3.27
C LEU A 51 -9.09 9.37 -2.56
N PHE A 52 -9.47 8.73 -1.45
CA PHE A 52 -10.71 8.96 -0.69
C PHE A 52 -10.43 9.60 0.67
N THR A 53 -9.18 9.97 0.93
CA THR A 53 -8.78 10.68 2.12
C THR A 53 -9.34 12.10 2.07
N SER A 54 -9.95 12.55 3.16
CA SER A 54 -10.49 13.90 3.24
C SER A 54 -9.35 14.93 3.31
N PRO A 55 -9.42 16.03 2.53
CA PRO A 55 -8.63 17.22 2.80
C PRO A 55 -9.07 17.84 4.13
N PHE A 56 -8.21 18.68 4.69
CA PHE A 56 -8.59 19.58 5.77
C PHE A 56 -9.68 20.55 5.29
N THR A 57 -10.64 20.87 6.15
CA THR A 57 -11.77 21.75 5.79
C THR A 57 -11.29 23.12 5.32
N ASP A 58 -10.26 23.67 5.95
CA ASP A 58 -9.68 24.98 5.60
C ASP A 58 -9.00 24.96 4.22
N ASP A 59 -8.57 23.79 3.75
CA ASP A 59 -7.80 23.61 2.53
C ASP A 59 -8.72 23.23 1.33
N LEU A 60 -10.03 23.06 1.54
CA LEU A 60 -10.99 22.70 0.49
C LEU A 60 -11.00 23.67 -0.70
N GLY A 61 -10.79 24.96 -0.43
CA GLY A 61 -10.80 26.01 -1.44
C GLY A 61 -9.60 25.98 -2.40
N ILE A 62 -8.54 25.24 -2.05
CA ILE A 62 -7.28 25.20 -2.81
C ILE A 62 -6.97 23.83 -3.43
N VAL A 63 -7.85 22.83 -3.27
CA VAL A 63 -7.63 21.45 -3.73
C VAL A 63 -7.22 21.36 -5.19
N GLU A 64 -7.86 22.15 -6.07
CA GLU A 64 -7.57 22.14 -7.51
C GLU A 64 -6.51 23.20 -7.91
N SER A 65 -6.44 24.33 -7.20
CA SER A 65 -5.59 25.46 -7.59
C SER A 65 -4.17 25.38 -7.04
N ASP A 66 -3.98 24.80 -5.86
CA ASP A 66 -2.68 24.59 -5.21
C ASP A 66 -2.64 23.24 -4.48
N PRO A 67 -2.60 22.11 -5.23
CA PRO A 67 -2.61 20.77 -4.64
C PRO A 67 -1.45 20.52 -3.66
N GLY A 68 -0.31 21.19 -3.86
CA GLY A 68 0.89 21.01 -3.04
C GLY A 68 0.75 21.56 -1.61
N ALA A 69 -0.19 22.48 -1.37
CA ALA A 69 -0.45 23.05 -0.04
C ALA A 69 -1.58 22.33 0.71
N VAL A 70 -2.29 21.40 0.08
CA VAL A 70 -3.45 20.72 0.68
C VAL A 70 -2.98 19.69 1.70
N ARG A 71 -3.44 19.83 2.95
CA ARG A 71 -3.24 18.82 4.00
C ARG A 71 -4.39 17.84 4.02
N SER A 72 -4.10 16.64 4.51
CA SER A 72 -5.05 15.54 4.60
C SER A 72 -5.30 15.15 6.05
N HIS A 73 -6.53 14.71 6.33
CA HIS A 73 -6.89 14.02 7.57
C HIS A 73 -6.41 12.56 7.59
N ALA A 74 -5.22 12.30 7.03
CA ALA A 74 -4.50 11.05 7.18
C ALA A 74 -3.64 11.06 8.45
N TYR A 75 -3.43 9.88 9.00
CA TYR A 75 -2.66 9.67 10.20
C TYR A 75 -2.06 8.27 10.24
N ASP A 76 -0.80 8.20 10.65
CA ASP A 76 -0.07 6.95 10.83
C ASP A 76 0.25 6.79 12.31
N LEU A 77 0.02 5.58 12.83
CA LEU A 77 0.55 5.13 14.10
C LEU A 77 1.90 4.47 13.85
N VAL A 78 2.94 5.03 14.45
CA VAL A 78 4.32 4.53 14.35
C VAL A 78 4.74 4.01 15.72
N CYS A 79 5.40 2.86 15.75
CA CYS A 79 6.06 2.33 16.94
C CYS A 79 7.52 1.98 16.63
N ASN A 80 8.45 2.50 17.45
CA ASN A 80 9.89 2.24 17.31
C ASN A 80 10.44 2.45 15.88
N GLY A 81 9.90 3.45 15.17
CA GLY A 81 10.30 3.80 13.80
C GLY A 81 9.70 2.92 12.70
N GLN A 82 8.74 2.04 13.02
CA GLN A 82 7.96 1.26 12.06
C GLN A 82 6.52 1.74 12.06
N GLU A 83 5.95 1.95 10.87
CA GLU A 83 4.51 2.13 10.71
C GLU A 83 3.81 0.83 11.14
N VAL A 84 2.88 0.92 12.09
CA VAL A 84 2.10 -0.21 12.60
C VAL A 84 0.63 -0.12 12.22
N ALA A 85 0.13 1.07 11.91
CA ALA A 85 -1.20 1.27 11.36
C ALA A 85 -1.27 2.60 10.59
N SER A 86 -2.11 2.65 9.56
CA SER A 86 -2.42 3.88 8.83
C SER A 86 -3.93 4.05 8.65
N GLY A 87 -4.39 5.28 8.66
CA GLY A 87 -5.81 5.61 8.59
C GLY A 87 -6.06 7.00 8.03
N SER A 88 -7.31 7.25 7.68
CA SER A 88 -7.75 8.60 7.39
C SER A 88 -9.25 8.81 7.61
N ILE A 89 -9.64 10.06 7.81
CA ILE A 89 -11.03 10.48 7.63
C ILE A 89 -11.34 10.46 6.15
N ARG A 90 -12.51 9.93 5.79
CA ARG A 90 -12.91 9.71 4.40
C ARG A 90 -13.80 10.83 3.88
N ILE A 91 -13.66 11.08 2.59
CA ILE A 91 -14.59 11.92 1.85
C ILE A 91 -15.95 11.22 1.83
N HIS A 92 -17.01 11.95 2.15
CA HIS A 92 -18.40 11.49 2.12
C HIS A 92 -19.29 12.40 1.27
N SER A 93 -18.71 13.43 0.65
CA SER A 93 -19.38 14.35 -0.28
C SER A 93 -18.92 14.08 -1.70
N ARG A 94 -19.88 13.91 -2.62
CA ARG A 94 -19.59 13.74 -4.05
C ARG A 94 -18.79 14.90 -4.62
N ASP A 95 -19.12 16.13 -4.26
CA ASP A 95 -18.48 17.32 -4.83
C ASP A 95 -17.01 17.42 -4.43
N VAL A 96 -16.71 17.12 -3.16
CA VAL A 96 -15.34 17.06 -2.64
C VAL A 96 -14.57 15.91 -3.28
N GLN A 97 -15.19 14.73 -3.45
CA GLN A 97 -14.52 13.61 -4.10
C GLN A 97 -14.19 13.95 -5.56
N MET A 98 -15.10 14.64 -6.24
CA MET A 98 -14.90 15.07 -7.62
C MET A 98 -13.80 16.12 -7.77
N SER A 99 -13.66 17.07 -6.84
CA SER A 99 -12.54 18.03 -6.88
C SER A 99 -11.20 17.35 -6.68
N VAL A 100 -11.13 16.37 -5.79
CA VAL A 100 -9.92 15.55 -5.56
C VAL A 100 -9.56 14.74 -6.81
N LEU A 101 -10.54 14.09 -7.46
CA LEU A 101 -10.27 13.33 -8.68
C LEU A 101 -9.82 14.24 -9.84
N ARG A 102 -10.35 15.45 -9.95
CA ARG A 102 -9.88 16.46 -10.92
C ARG A 102 -8.46 16.93 -10.63
N ALA A 103 -8.12 17.18 -9.36
CA ALA A 103 -6.76 17.55 -8.96
C ALA A 103 -5.73 16.45 -9.32
N LEU A 104 -6.16 15.19 -9.29
CA LEU A 104 -5.37 14.01 -9.72
C LEU A 104 -5.37 13.80 -11.25
N GLY A 105 -6.00 14.68 -12.02
CA GLY A 105 -6.03 14.63 -13.48
C GLY A 105 -7.02 13.65 -14.09
N LEU A 106 -7.98 13.11 -13.31
CA LEU A 106 -9.03 12.24 -13.86
C LEU A 106 -10.15 13.06 -14.49
N SER A 107 -10.53 12.70 -15.70
CA SER A 107 -11.75 13.22 -16.33
C SER A 107 -13.02 12.72 -15.63
N MET A 108 -14.14 13.39 -15.86
CA MET A 108 -15.45 12.97 -15.35
C MET A 108 -15.82 11.55 -15.81
N ASP A 109 -15.56 11.21 -17.07
CA ASP A 109 -15.91 9.91 -17.64
C ASP A 109 -15.06 8.80 -17.02
N GLU A 110 -13.76 9.03 -16.82
CA GLU A 110 -12.88 8.07 -16.13
C GLU A 110 -13.26 7.91 -14.66
N ALA A 111 -13.58 9.01 -13.98
CA ALA A 111 -14.03 8.99 -12.59
C ALA A 111 -15.32 8.18 -12.43
N MET A 112 -16.30 8.37 -13.32
CA MET A 112 -17.55 7.62 -13.30
C MET A 112 -17.35 6.15 -13.67
N LEU A 113 -16.49 5.85 -14.65
CA LEU A 113 -16.20 4.48 -15.05
C LEU A 113 -15.54 3.67 -13.92
N LYS A 114 -14.59 4.28 -13.18
CA LYS A 114 -13.85 3.61 -12.11
C LYS A 114 -14.58 3.64 -10.76
N PHE A 115 -15.21 4.76 -10.43
CA PHE A 115 -15.72 5.06 -9.08
C PHE A 115 -17.19 5.46 -9.03
N GLY A 116 -17.93 5.34 -10.14
CA GLY A 116 -19.32 5.80 -10.25
C GLY A 116 -20.24 5.23 -9.18
N HIS A 117 -20.10 3.94 -8.85
CA HIS A 117 -20.87 3.28 -7.79
C HIS A 117 -20.70 3.96 -6.42
N MET A 118 -19.48 4.39 -6.09
CA MET A 118 -19.19 5.07 -4.83
C MET A 118 -19.66 6.53 -4.86
N LEU A 119 -19.43 7.23 -5.97
CA LEU A 119 -19.90 8.61 -6.17
C LEU A 119 -21.43 8.72 -6.10
N GLU A 120 -22.13 7.71 -6.62
CA GLU A 120 -23.58 7.57 -6.49
C GLU A 120 -23.99 7.31 -5.03
N ALA A 121 -23.30 6.42 -4.31
CA ALA A 121 -23.59 6.14 -2.91
C ALA A 121 -23.51 7.40 -2.02
N PHE A 122 -22.59 8.33 -2.29
CA PHE A 122 -22.53 9.61 -1.56
C PHE A 122 -23.80 10.47 -1.72
N THR A 123 -24.56 10.30 -2.80
CA THR A 123 -25.82 11.05 -3.01
C THR A 123 -26.97 10.56 -2.13
N TYR A 124 -26.86 9.37 -1.53
CA TYR A 124 -27.87 8.82 -0.62
C TYR A 124 -27.62 9.18 0.86
N GLY A 125 -26.69 10.09 1.14
CA GLY A 125 -26.40 10.56 2.49
C GLY A 125 -25.39 9.71 3.23
N ALA A 126 -24.24 9.44 2.60
CA ALA A 126 -23.12 8.80 3.29
C ALA A 126 -22.68 9.64 4.50
N PRO A 127 -22.59 9.05 5.71
CA PRO A 127 -22.21 9.80 6.91
C PRO A 127 -20.72 10.16 6.88
N PRO A 128 -20.29 11.16 7.66
CA PRO A 128 -18.89 11.33 7.99
C PRO A 128 -18.33 10.02 8.57
N HIS A 129 -17.26 9.51 7.98
CA HIS A 129 -16.67 8.23 8.37
C HIS A 129 -15.15 8.27 8.26
N GLY A 130 -14.49 7.36 8.94
CA GLY A 130 -13.05 7.26 9.03
C GLY A 130 -12.67 5.87 9.50
N GLY A 131 -11.42 5.51 9.32
CA GLY A 131 -10.94 4.21 9.79
C GLY A 131 -9.43 4.14 9.78
N ILE A 132 -8.93 3.06 10.37
CA ILE A 132 -7.52 2.76 10.52
C ILE A 132 -7.31 1.27 10.27
N ALA A 133 -6.22 0.92 9.59
CA ALA A 133 -5.85 -0.44 9.27
C ALA A 133 -4.52 -0.78 9.96
N PRO A 134 -4.51 -1.63 11.00
CA PRO A 134 -3.26 -2.10 11.58
C PRO A 134 -2.61 -3.17 10.70
N GLY A 135 -1.30 -3.04 10.48
CA GLY A 135 -0.47 -4.11 9.95
C GLY A 135 -0.32 -5.20 11.01
N ILE A 136 -1.22 -6.18 11.03
CA ILE A 136 -1.28 -7.17 12.10
C ILE A 136 0.02 -7.97 12.20
N ASP A 137 0.59 -8.43 11.09
CA ASP A 137 1.83 -9.22 11.11
C ASP A 137 3.01 -8.39 11.63
N ARG A 138 3.08 -7.12 11.24
CA ARG A 138 4.08 -6.16 11.73
C ARG A 138 3.93 -5.92 13.24
N THR A 139 2.69 -5.75 13.70
CA THR A 139 2.37 -5.52 15.12
C THR A 139 2.73 -6.74 15.96
N VAL A 140 2.39 -7.95 15.49
CA VAL A 140 2.73 -9.21 16.16
C VAL A 140 4.25 -9.42 16.17
N ALA A 141 4.94 -9.20 15.04
CA ALA A 141 6.39 -9.30 14.95
C ALA A 141 7.08 -8.33 15.93
N LEU A 142 6.60 -7.09 16.03
CA LEU A 142 7.12 -6.11 16.98
C LEU A 142 7.01 -6.60 18.43
N PHE A 143 5.86 -7.15 18.83
CA PHE A 143 5.66 -7.68 20.19
C PHE A 143 6.42 -8.99 20.44
N ALA A 144 6.58 -9.83 19.41
CA ALA A 144 7.40 -11.02 19.44
C ALA A 144 8.91 -10.73 19.37
N ARG A 145 9.31 -9.47 19.15
CA ARG A 145 10.69 -9.00 18.92
C ARG A 145 11.35 -9.62 17.69
N GLU A 146 10.54 -9.93 16.69
CA GLU A 146 10.98 -10.46 15.41
C GLU A 146 11.24 -9.35 14.40
N ARG A 147 12.32 -9.48 13.63
CA ARG A 147 12.69 -8.50 12.60
C ARG A 147 11.94 -8.71 11.29
N ASP A 148 11.45 -9.92 11.08
CA ASP A 148 10.78 -10.35 9.86
C ASP A 148 9.39 -10.88 10.20
N ILE A 149 8.38 -10.42 9.45
CA ILE A 149 6.99 -10.87 9.65
C ILE A 149 6.81 -12.36 9.35
N ARG A 150 7.74 -12.98 8.61
CA ARG A 150 7.71 -14.41 8.31
C ARG A 150 7.82 -15.28 9.56
N GLU A 151 8.44 -14.78 10.63
CA GLU A 151 8.57 -15.49 11.91
C GLU A 151 7.24 -15.55 12.70
N VAL A 152 6.24 -14.76 12.30
CA VAL A 152 4.92 -14.72 12.95
C VAL A 152 3.78 -15.18 12.03
N ILE A 153 4.12 -15.69 10.85
CA ILE A 153 3.19 -16.27 9.89
C ILE A 153 3.45 -17.78 9.84
N ALA A 154 2.41 -18.60 10.00
CA ALA A 154 2.58 -20.06 10.07
C ALA A 154 3.21 -20.68 8.81
N PHE A 155 2.84 -20.19 7.62
CA PHE A 155 3.32 -20.68 6.32
C PHE A 155 3.72 -19.49 5.42
N PRO A 156 4.84 -18.81 5.74
CA PRO A 156 5.25 -17.61 5.03
C PRO A 156 5.71 -17.93 3.61
N LYS A 157 5.71 -16.93 2.73
CA LYS A 157 6.26 -17.04 1.38
C LYS A 157 7.68 -16.48 1.33
N THR A 158 8.43 -16.90 0.32
CA THR A 158 9.77 -16.35 0.05
C THR A 158 9.69 -14.93 -0.51
N LYS A 159 10.84 -14.27 -0.68
CA LYS A 159 10.91 -12.94 -1.35
C LYS A 159 10.43 -12.98 -2.81
N THR A 160 10.41 -14.15 -3.45
CA THR A 160 9.88 -14.37 -4.80
C THR A 160 8.39 -14.76 -4.78
N ALA A 161 7.71 -14.59 -3.64
CA ALA A 161 6.32 -14.99 -3.42
C ALA A 161 6.04 -16.49 -3.56
N SER A 162 7.07 -17.33 -3.47
CA SER A 162 6.95 -18.79 -3.59
C SER A 162 6.64 -19.44 -2.25
N ASP A 163 5.78 -20.46 -2.26
CA ASP A 163 5.52 -21.38 -1.16
C ASP A 163 6.36 -22.65 -1.36
N LEU A 164 7.44 -22.78 -0.59
CA LEU A 164 8.31 -23.95 -0.67
C LEU A 164 7.70 -25.20 -0.03
N LEU A 165 6.74 -25.05 0.89
CA LEU A 165 6.08 -26.17 1.54
C LEU A 165 5.09 -26.85 0.58
N MET A 166 4.35 -26.03 -0.18
CA MET A 166 3.31 -26.52 -1.09
C MET A 166 3.75 -26.55 -2.56
N GLY A 167 4.95 -26.07 -2.88
CA GLY A 167 5.44 -25.97 -4.26
C GLY A 167 4.62 -25.01 -5.12
N ALA A 168 4.20 -23.86 -4.55
CA ALA A 168 3.36 -22.88 -5.24
C ALA A 168 4.12 -21.57 -5.54
N PRO A 169 3.74 -20.81 -6.59
CA PRO A 169 2.75 -21.14 -7.61
C PRO A 169 3.17 -22.33 -8.48
N ALA A 170 2.20 -22.98 -9.11
CA ALA A 170 2.40 -24.14 -9.98
C ALA A 170 1.57 -24.00 -11.27
N ALA A 171 1.94 -24.76 -12.30
CA ALA A 171 1.19 -24.80 -13.56
C ALA A 171 -0.23 -25.36 -13.36
N VAL A 172 -1.18 -24.86 -14.15
CA VAL A 172 -2.56 -25.36 -14.25
C VAL A 172 -2.78 -26.04 -15.61
N THR A 173 -3.78 -26.90 -15.70
CA THR A 173 -4.08 -27.60 -16.96
C THR A 173 -4.72 -26.65 -17.98
N THR A 174 -4.58 -27.00 -19.26
CA THR A 174 -5.24 -26.26 -20.35
C THR A 174 -6.76 -26.25 -20.21
N ASP A 175 -7.37 -27.31 -19.66
CA ASP A 175 -8.81 -27.37 -19.48
C ASP A 175 -9.29 -26.42 -18.36
N GLN A 176 -8.53 -26.30 -17.26
CA GLN A 176 -8.80 -25.30 -16.22
C GLN A 176 -8.72 -23.87 -16.76
N LEU A 177 -7.74 -23.58 -17.62
CA LEU A 177 -7.60 -22.28 -18.26
C LEU A 177 -8.76 -21.97 -19.21
N ARG A 178 -9.20 -22.96 -20.01
CA ARG A 178 -10.35 -22.82 -20.91
C ARG A 178 -11.65 -22.57 -20.16
N GLU A 179 -11.85 -23.22 -19.00
CA GLU A 179 -13.04 -23.04 -18.16
C GLU A 179 -13.22 -21.59 -17.72
N VAL A 180 -12.11 -20.88 -17.43
CA VAL A 180 -12.12 -19.45 -17.04
C VAL A 180 -11.85 -18.50 -18.20
N HIS A 181 -11.86 -18.99 -19.44
CA HIS A 181 -11.61 -18.22 -20.67
C HIS A 181 -10.26 -17.47 -20.67
N VAL A 182 -9.24 -18.07 -20.05
CA VAL A 182 -7.87 -17.52 -20.01
C VAL A 182 -6.99 -18.31 -20.97
N GLU A 183 -6.13 -17.60 -21.70
CA GLU A 183 -5.05 -18.20 -22.46
C GLU A 183 -3.70 -17.67 -21.93
N LEU A 184 -2.72 -18.56 -21.79
CA LEU A 184 -1.36 -18.15 -21.45
C LEU A 184 -0.69 -17.49 -22.66
N ASP A 185 -0.05 -16.35 -22.40
CA ASP A 185 0.85 -15.71 -23.36
C ASP A 185 1.98 -16.67 -23.79
N PRO A 186 2.46 -16.61 -25.05
CA PRO A 186 3.53 -17.49 -25.53
C PRO A 186 4.79 -17.51 -24.65
N VAL A 187 5.18 -16.38 -24.05
CA VAL A 187 6.35 -16.31 -23.15
C VAL A 187 6.12 -17.13 -21.89
N ALA A 188 4.91 -17.07 -21.33
CA ALA A 188 4.54 -17.87 -20.16
C ALA A 188 4.53 -19.37 -20.48
N LYS A 189 4.05 -19.75 -21.68
CA LYS A 189 4.07 -21.15 -22.16
C LYS A 189 5.51 -21.68 -22.27
N GLU A 190 6.44 -20.89 -22.84
CA GLU A 190 7.85 -21.28 -22.95
C GLU A 190 8.52 -21.42 -21.58
N HIS A 191 8.24 -20.52 -20.65
CA HIS A 191 8.79 -20.58 -19.29
C HIS A 191 8.34 -21.85 -18.56
N LEU A 192 7.06 -22.22 -18.65
CA LEU A 192 6.53 -23.43 -18.04
C LEU A 192 7.08 -24.70 -18.68
N ALA A 193 7.30 -24.72 -20.00
CA ALA A 193 7.93 -25.86 -20.68
C ALA A 193 9.36 -26.10 -20.18
N LYS A 194 10.17 -25.04 -20.04
CA LYS A 194 11.54 -25.14 -19.50
C LYS A 194 11.57 -25.59 -18.04
N GLN A 195 10.59 -25.18 -17.23
CA GLN A 195 10.48 -25.64 -15.84
C GLN A 195 10.12 -27.12 -15.75
N ALA A 196 9.31 -27.65 -16.67
CA ALA A 196 8.99 -29.06 -16.74
C ALA A 196 10.23 -29.91 -17.14
N GLU A 197 11.03 -29.42 -18.10
CA GLU A 197 12.26 -30.10 -18.56
C GLU A 197 13.37 -30.10 -17.49
N GLY A 198 13.55 -29.02 -16.73
CA GLY A 198 14.57 -28.92 -15.68
C GLY A 198 14.26 -29.73 -14.41
N GLY A 199 12.98 -30.05 -14.16
CA GLY A 199 12.57 -30.89 -13.03
C GLY A 199 12.82 -32.39 -13.25
N GLU A 200 13.01 -32.83 -14.50
CA GLU A 200 13.33 -34.22 -14.82
C GLU A 200 14.81 -34.56 -14.58
N GLU A 201 15.74 -33.60 -14.77
CA GLU A 201 17.18 -33.81 -14.50
C GLU A 201 17.51 -33.88 -12.99
N GLU A 202 16.79 -33.18 -12.12
CA GLU A 202 17.01 -33.23 -10.65
C GLU A 202 16.36 -34.46 -9.99
N ALA A 203 15.42 -35.13 -10.65
CA ALA A 203 14.77 -36.34 -10.13
C ALA A 203 15.58 -37.65 -10.40
N GLU A 204 16.60 -37.59 -11.26
CA GLU A 204 17.48 -38.73 -11.59
C GLU A 204 18.87 -38.69 -10.90
N ALA A 205 19.14 -37.73 -10.01
CA ALA A 205 20.39 -37.60 -9.24
C ALA A 205 20.22 -37.89 -7.74
#